data_AF-A0A2V9FDK8-F1
#
_entry.id   AF-A0A2V9FDK8-F1
#
_cell.length_a   1.000
_cell.length_b   1.000
_cell.length_c   1.000
_cell.angle_alpha   90.00
_cell.angle_beta   90.00
_cell.angle_gamma   90.00
#
_symmetry.space_group_name_H-M   'P 1'
#
loop_
_entity.id
_entity.type
_entity.pdbx_description
1 polymer ?
#
loop_
_entity_poly.entity_id
_entity_poly.type
_entity_poly.pdbx_seq_one_letter_code
_entity_poly.pdbx_strand_id
1 'polypeptide(L)'
;MSPKRPKVEPIRNPTLFQMEKLEEAGKLANTLTVDRPFSLPGILLGTSAFTATGWEGSFYPPGMQPRDSLSYYATQFATVEVDSTFYGCPSPRTVNNWAARTPEGFIFSVKVPQIITHEKVLVDCDSEFEEFVKTMDILGPKLGVMVFQFPFFATWKFLKQEDFLVVLTRFLNKLPRDHKFAVEIRNRNWLDAKFADVLRECNVALALTDRSFVVPRKLIQEACQHDEKIFLLQERKSKSRQKPGTRQLLTAART
;
A
#
# COMPACT_ATOMS: atom_id res chain seq x y z
N MET A 1 29.85 41.42 16.86
CA MET A 1 30.17 41.15 15.44
C MET A 1 29.09 40.20 14.91
N SER A 2 28.23 40.66 14.00
CA SER A 2 27.17 39.82 13.40
C SER A 2 27.74 38.99 12.25
N PRO A 3 27.35 37.71 12.08
CA PRO A 3 27.86 36.88 11.00
C PRO A 3 27.32 37.35 9.64
N LYS A 4 28.22 37.55 8.68
CA LYS A 4 27.87 37.93 7.30
C LYS A 4 27.07 36.79 6.63
N ARG A 5 25.93 37.13 6.02
CA ARG A 5 25.17 36.23 5.13
C ARG A 5 26.06 35.73 3.98
N PRO A 6 26.03 34.43 3.63
CA PRO A 6 26.69 33.95 2.43
C PRO A 6 26.05 34.57 1.19
N LYS A 7 26.88 35.06 0.26
CA LYS A 7 26.43 35.59 -1.04
C LYS A 7 25.83 34.45 -1.85
N VAL A 8 24.55 34.56 -2.20
CA VAL A 8 23.91 33.72 -3.19
C VAL A 8 24.38 34.21 -4.56
N GLU A 9 25.09 33.37 -5.30
CA GLU A 9 25.44 33.69 -6.69
C GLU A 9 24.18 33.67 -7.57
N PRO A 10 24.08 34.57 -8.57
CA PRO A 10 22.93 34.61 -9.46
C PRO A 10 22.84 33.31 -10.27
N ILE A 11 21.61 32.81 -10.42
CA ILE A 11 21.30 31.62 -11.21
C ILE A 11 21.72 31.89 -12.65
N ARG A 12 22.83 31.29 -13.09
CA ARG A 12 23.23 31.30 -14.49
C ARG A 12 22.31 30.34 -15.23
N ASN A 13 21.69 30.80 -16.32
CA ASN A 13 20.99 29.91 -17.25
C ASN A 13 21.98 28.80 -17.68
N PRO A 14 21.59 27.52 -17.58
CA PRO A 14 22.49 26.43 -17.88
C PRO A 14 22.94 26.50 -19.34
N THR A 15 24.22 26.25 -19.58
CA THR A 15 24.78 26.24 -20.94
C THR A 15 24.19 25.08 -21.76
N LEU A 16 24.28 25.15 -23.09
CA LEU A 16 23.77 24.09 -23.98
C LEU A 16 24.31 22.70 -23.60
N PHE A 17 25.59 22.62 -23.20
CA PHE A 17 26.22 21.40 -22.69
C PHE A 17 25.66 20.92 -21.34
N GLN A 18 25.23 21.84 -20.47
CA GLN A 18 24.55 21.49 -19.22
C GLN A 18 23.10 21.05 -19.48
N MET A 19 22.44 21.63 -20.48
CA MET A 19 21.11 21.22 -20.92
C MET A 19 21.14 19.83 -21.57
N GLU A 20 22.09 19.54 -22.46
CA GLU A 20 22.32 18.19 -23.02
C GLU A 20 22.59 17.16 -21.92
N LYS A 21 23.39 17.52 -20.92
CA LYS A 21 23.68 16.62 -19.79
C LYS A 21 22.47 16.39 -18.88
N LEU A 22 21.59 17.39 -18.75
CA LEU A 22 20.30 17.26 -18.05
C LEU A 22 19.27 16.50 -18.87
N GLU A 23 19.29 16.63 -20.20
CA GLU A 23 18.47 15.86 -21.12
C GLU A 23 18.91 14.40 -21.18
N GLU A 24 20.22 14.13 -21.22
CA GLU A 24 20.79 12.79 -21.08
C GLU A 24 20.51 12.22 -19.70
N ALA A 25 20.65 12.99 -18.62
CA ALA A 25 20.26 12.53 -17.28
C ALA A 25 18.75 12.27 -17.17
N GLY A 26 17.92 13.06 -17.84
CA GLY A 26 16.47 12.86 -17.95
C GLY A 26 16.10 11.65 -18.82
N LYS A 27 16.83 11.41 -19.91
CA LYS A 27 16.69 10.21 -20.77
C LYS A 27 17.17 8.95 -20.06
N LEU A 28 18.27 9.03 -19.29
CA LEU A 28 18.74 7.96 -18.39
C LEU A 28 17.72 7.71 -17.27
N ALA A 29 17.15 8.74 -16.65
CA ALA A 29 16.11 8.59 -15.63
C ALA A 29 14.82 7.95 -16.19
N ASN A 30 14.45 8.23 -17.44
CA ASN A 30 13.28 7.65 -18.11
C ASN A 30 13.54 6.29 -18.80
N THR A 31 14.80 5.85 -18.92
CA THR A 31 15.17 4.55 -19.54
C THR A 31 15.82 3.59 -18.55
N LEU A 32 15.88 3.94 -17.26
CA LEU A 32 16.24 2.99 -16.22
C LEU A 32 15.04 2.07 -16.00
N THR A 33 15.01 0.96 -16.75
CA THR A 33 14.52 -0.29 -16.19
C THR A 33 15.34 -0.52 -14.92
N VAL A 34 14.82 -0.06 -13.79
CA VAL A 34 15.40 -0.34 -12.48
C VAL A 34 15.38 -1.86 -12.37
N ASP A 35 16.55 -2.49 -12.48
CA ASP A 35 16.66 -3.91 -12.23
C ASP A 35 16.33 -4.13 -10.77
N ARG A 36 15.13 -4.64 -10.51
CA ARG A 36 14.63 -4.86 -9.17
C ARG A 36 14.97 -6.29 -8.80
N PRO A 37 15.89 -6.50 -7.84
CA PRO A 37 16.36 -7.85 -7.49
C PRO A 37 15.25 -8.76 -6.95
N PHE A 38 14.09 -8.20 -6.61
CA PHE A 38 12.91 -8.91 -6.11
C PHE A 38 11.68 -8.72 -7.03
N SER A 39 11.80 -9.06 -8.31
CA SER A 39 10.67 -9.02 -9.25
C SER A 39 10.44 -10.37 -9.95
N LEU A 40 9.20 -10.86 -9.92
CA LEU A 40 8.74 -11.99 -10.72
C LEU A 40 7.70 -11.47 -11.72
N PRO A 41 7.67 -11.97 -12.97
CA PRO A 41 6.66 -11.54 -13.94
C PRO A 41 5.24 -11.69 -13.38
N GLY A 42 4.49 -10.57 -13.35
CA GLY A 42 3.12 -10.53 -12.85
C GLY A 42 2.96 -10.53 -11.31
N ILE A 43 4.05 -10.47 -10.53
CA ILE A 43 4.00 -10.39 -9.06
C ILE A 43 4.89 -9.25 -8.57
N LEU A 44 4.28 -8.28 -7.90
CA LEU A 44 4.98 -7.17 -7.26
C LEU A 44 5.28 -7.51 -5.81
N LEU A 45 6.57 -7.55 -5.48
CA LEU A 45 7.05 -7.73 -4.11
C LEU A 45 7.41 -6.38 -3.48
N GLY A 46 6.98 -6.22 -2.23
CA GLY A 46 7.20 -5.03 -1.43
C GLY A 46 7.05 -5.29 0.05
N THR A 47 6.89 -4.23 0.83
CA THR A 47 6.70 -4.28 2.29
C THR A 47 5.52 -3.41 2.71
N SER A 48 5.05 -3.55 3.95
CA SER A 48 3.93 -2.75 4.48
C SER A 48 4.32 -1.35 4.99
N ALA A 49 5.57 -0.96 4.79
CA ALA A 49 6.09 0.36 5.10
C ALA A 49 7.45 0.53 4.43
N PHE A 50 7.78 1.77 4.07
CA PHE A 50 9.13 2.17 3.64
C PHE A 50 9.90 2.88 4.77
N THR A 51 9.35 2.93 5.98
CA THR A 51 10.05 3.45 7.17
C THR A 51 9.75 2.57 8.36
N ALA A 52 10.78 2.06 9.04
CA ALA A 52 10.63 1.34 10.30
C ALA A 52 11.93 1.43 11.11
N THR A 53 11.80 1.40 12.44
CA THR A 53 12.94 1.38 13.35
C THR A 53 13.82 0.16 13.07
N GLY A 54 15.14 0.37 13.02
CA GLY A 54 16.13 -0.69 12.77
C GLY A 54 16.43 -0.96 11.30
N TRP A 55 15.83 -0.21 10.36
CA TRP A 55 16.19 -0.29 8.94
C TRP A 55 17.45 0.50 8.61
N GLU A 56 17.79 1.53 9.40
CA GLU A 56 19.06 2.24 9.27
C GLU A 56 20.24 1.29 9.55
N GLY A 57 21.19 1.23 8.61
CA GLY A 57 22.36 0.37 8.68
C GLY A 57 22.10 -1.10 8.30
N SER A 58 20.84 -1.56 8.24
CA SER A 58 20.49 -2.93 7.82
C SER A 58 19.94 -3.01 6.40
N PHE A 59 19.07 -2.08 6.03
CA PHE A 59 18.51 -1.94 4.68
C PHE A 59 18.89 -0.59 4.07
N TYR A 60 18.79 0.49 4.85
CA TYR A 60 19.24 1.81 4.44
C TYR A 60 20.73 2.01 4.73
N PRO A 61 21.49 2.58 3.78
CA PRO A 61 22.86 3.01 4.02
C PRO A 61 23.00 3.85 5.31
N PRO A 62 24.07 3.66 6.10
CA PRO A 62 24.31 4.46 7.31
C PRO A 62 24.32 5.97 7.01
N GLY A 63 23.66 6.77 7.87
CA GLY A 63 23.61 8.23 7.73
C GLY A 63 22.62 8.74 6.67
N MET A 64 21.80 7.86 6.09
CA MET A 64 20.74 8.26 5.17
C MET A 64 19.69 9.12 5.87
N GLN A 65 19.32 10.23 5.23
CA GLN A 65 18.28 11.11 5.75
C GLN A 65 16.89 10.46 5.56
N PRO A 66 15.98 10.52 6.55
CA PRO A 66 14.65 9.90 6.46
C PRO A 66 13.82 10.33 5.25
N ARG A 67 14.02 11.57 4.79
CA ARG A 67 13.33 12.09 3.59
C ARG A 67 13.67 11.30 2.33
N ASP A 68 14.88 10.73 2.25
CA ASP A 68 15.39 10.05 1.06
C ASP A 68 15.08 8.53 1.08
N SER A 69 14.54 8.01 2.19
CA SER A 69 14.23 6.59 2.35
C SER A 69 13.27 6.05 1.30
N LEU A 70 12.22 6.80 0.91
CA LEU A 70 11.27 6.32 -0.11
C LEU A 70 11.91 6.20 -1.50
N SER A 71 12.76 7.17 -1.87
CA SER A 71 13.46 7.13 -3.15
C SER A 71 14.44 5.96 -3.21
N TYR A 72 15.18 5.71 -2.13
CA TYR A 72 16.04 4.52 -2.03
C TYR A 72 15.22 3.23 -2.07
N TYR A 73 14.15 3.14 -1.29
CA TYR A 73 13.26 1.98 -1.25
C TYR A 73 12.76 1.59 -2.65
N ALA A 74 12.35 2.58 -3.44
CA ALA A 74 11.83 2.37 -4.80
C ALA A 74 12.89 1.90 -5.83
N THR A 75 14.18 1.92 -5.46
CA THR A 75 15.24 1.27 -6.24
C THR A 75 15.32 -0.24 -5.97
N GLN A 76 14.79 -0.70 -4.84
CA GLN A 76 14.89 -2.09 -4.38
C GLN A 76 13.59 -2.88 -4.64
N PHE A 77 12.43 -2.24 -4.43
CA PHE A 77 11.11 -2.86 -4.56
C PHE A 77 10.25 -2.16 -5.62
N ALA A 78 9.28 -2.90 -6.18
CA ALA A 78 8.36 -2.38 -7.19
C ALA A 78 7.07 -1.81 -6.59
N THR A 79 6.79 -2.16 -5.34
CA THR A 79 5.59 -1.74 -4.64
C THR A 79 5.84 -1.55 -3.15
N VAL A 80 4.98 -0.78 -2.51
CA VAL A 80 4.89 -0.69 -1.04
C VAL A 80 3.42 -0.60 -0.66
N GLU A 81 3.03 -1.26 0.42
CA GLU A 81 1.78 -0.90 1.10
C GLU A 81 2.09 0.20 2.12
N VAL A 82 1.32 1.28 2.10
CA VAL A 82 1.49 2.40 3.02
C VAL A 82 0.56 2.20 4.23
N ASP A 83 1.03 1.48 5.26
CA ASP A 83 0.24 1.23 6.48
C ASP A 83 -0.07 2.51 7.28
N SER A 84 0.69 3.60 7.08
CA SER A 84 0.42 4.85 7.81
C SER A 84 -0.95 5.47 7.50
N THR A 85 -1.54 5.18 6.33
CA THR A 85 -2.88 5.65 5.97
C THR A 85 -3.97 4.99 6.81
N PHE A 86 -3.69 3.85 7.44
CA PHE A 86 -4.57 3.21 8.42
C PHE A 86 -4.94 4.18 9.54
N TYR A 87 -4.00 5.00 10.00
CA TYR A 87 -4.22 5.92 11.11
C TYR A 87 -4.94 7.22 10.71
N GLY A 88 -5.10 7.48 9.41
CA GLY A 88 -5.80 8.65 8.91
C GLY A 88 -5.44 8.99 7.46
N CYS A 89 -6.31 9.77 6.81
CA CYS A 89 -6.05 10.28 5.47
C CYS A 89 -4.81 11.20 5.49
N PRO A 90 -3.78 10.93 4.67
CA PRO A 90 -2.61 11.81 4.59
C PRO A 90 -2.96 13.12 3.89
N SER A 91 -2.15 14.16 4.07
CA SER A 91 -2.35 15.41 3.31
C SER A 91 -2.09 15.21 1.81
N PRO A 92 -2.78 15.94 0.91
CA PRO A 92 -2.47 15.95 -0.52
C PRO A 92 -0.99 16.22 -0.83
N ARG A 93 -0.34 17.09 -0.05
CA ARG A 93 1.10 17.38 -0.17
C ARG A 93 1.96 16.15 0.10
N THR A 94 1.58 15.33 1.09
CA THR A 94 2.28 14.08 1.40
C THR A 94 2.19 13.11 0.22
N VAL A 95 1.00 12.93 -0.34
CA VAL A 95 0.78 12.02 -1.47
C VAL A 95 1.51 12.49 -2.74
N ASN A 96 1.48 13.79 -3.03
CA ASN A 96 2.28 14.37 -4.11
C ASN A 96 3.77 14.09 -3.95
N ASN A 97 4.30 14.19 -2.73
CA ASN A 97 5.69 13.87 -2.44
C ASN A 97 6.00 12.38 -2.67
N TRP A 98 5.07 11.47 -2.36
CA TRP A 98 5.24 10.04 -2.65
C TRP A 98 5.30 9.78 -4.17
N ALA A 99 4.37 10.38 -4.92
CA ALA A 99 4.34 10.27 -6.37
C ALA A 99 5.63 10.81 -7.02
N ALA A 100 6.13 11.96 -6.56
CA ALA A 100 7.33 12.59 -7.10
C ALA A 100 8.64 11.86 -6.76
N ARG A 101 8.68 11.12 -5.64
CA ARG A 101 9.90 10.47 -5.13
C ARG A 101 10.11 9.03 -5.61
N THR A 102 9.19 8.51 -6.42
CA THR A 102 9.21 7.14 -6.94
C THR A 102 9.28 7.15 -8.47
N PRO A 103 9.90 6.14 -9.12
CA PRO A 103 9.94 6.07 -10.57
C PRO A 103 8.57 5.75 -11.16
N GLU A 104 8.45 5.87 -12.48
CA GLU A 104 7.30 5.35 -13.22
C GLU A 104 7.15 3.84 -13.00
N GLY A 105 5.91 3.34 -13.01
CA GLY A 105 5.60 1.94 -12.75
C GLY A 105 5.78 1.46 -11.31
N PHE A 106 6.20 2.31 -10.37
CA PHE A 106 6.15 1.98 -8.95
C PHE A 106 4.69 2.05 -8.44
N ILE A 107 4.23 1.01 -7.75
CA ILE A 107 2.83 0.88 -7.34
C ILE A 107 2.68 1.02 -5.81
N PHE A 108 1.76 1.85 -5.37
CA PHE A 108 1.38 1.97 -3.97
C PHE A 108 0.10 1.18 -3.68
N SER A 109 0.15 0.26 -2.73
CA SER A 109 -1.03 -0.20 -2.01
C SER A 109 -1.25 0.71 -0.80
N VAL A 110 -2.51 0.97 -0.42
CA VAL A 110 -2.80 1.83 0.73
C VAL A 110 -3.90 1.21 1.58
N LYS A 111 -3.78 1.35 2.91
CA LYS A 111 -4.85 0.91 3.81
C LYS A 111 -5.93 1.98 3.92
N VAL A 112 -7.18 1.55 3.81
CA VAL A 112 -8.31 2.42 4.08
C VAL A 112 -8.30 2.80 5.57
N PRO A 113 -8.47 4.08 5.92
CA PRO A 113 -8.39 4.56 7.31
C PRO A 113 -9.25 3.77 8.31
N GLN A 114 -8.74 3.62 9.53
CA GLN A 114 -9.39 2.87 10.62
C GLN A 114 -10.73 3.47 11.04
N ILE A 115 -10.93 4.78 10.83
CA ILE A 115 -12.23 5.41 11.06
C ILE A 115 -13.34 4.76 10.22
N ILE A 116 -13.03 4.34 8.98
CA ILE A 116 -13.96 3.67 8.07
C ILE A 116 -14.11 2.19 8.43
N THR A 117 -13.00 1.48 8.66
CA THR A 117 -13.00 0.01 8.80
C THR A 117 -13.21 -0.50 10.22
N HIS A 118 -12.77 0.25 11.24
CA HIS A 118 -12.80 -0.18 12.65
C HIS A 118 -13.81 0.60 13.48
N GLU A 119 -13.84 1.93 13.36
CA GLU A 119 -14.69 2.77 14.21
C GLU A 119 -16.14 2.77 13.69
N LYS A 120 -16.33 3.23 12.44
CA LYS A 120 -17.65 3.29 11.78
C LYS A 120 -18.10 1.97 11.17
N VAL A 121 -17.15 1.10 10.83
CA VAL A 121 -17.40 -0.21 10.21
C VAL A 121 -18.36 -0.07 9.00
N LEU A 122 -17.98 0.81 8.07
CA LEU A 122 -18.70 1.11 6.82
C LEU A 122 -20.08 1.78 6.98
N VAL A 123 -20.46 2.21 8.18
CA VAL A 123 -21.73 2.92 8.44
C VAL A 123 -21.46 4.42 8.52
N ASP A 124 -22.22 5.22 7.75
CA ASP A 124 -22.14 6.69 7.75
C ASP A 124 -20.71 7.25 7.60
N CYS A 125 -19.90 6.62 6.74
CA CYS A 125 -18.49 6.98 6.50
C CYS A 125 -18.20 7.42 5.06
N ASP A 126 -19.24 7.74 4.29
CA ASP A 126 -19.13 8.06 2.86
C ASP A 126 -18.23 9.30 2.65
N SER A 127 -18.37 10.34 3.49
CA SER A 127 -17.53 11.55 3.42
C SER A 127 -16.04 11.27 3.62
N GLU A 128 -15.67 10.47 4.64
CA GLU A 128 -14.28 10.14 4.93
C GLU A 128 -13.68 9.25 3.84
N PHE A 129 -14.50 8.36 3.28
CA PHE A 129 -14.07 7.50 2.19
C PHE A 129 -13.85 8.30 0.90
N GLU A 130 -14.76 9.20 0.54
CA GLU A 130 -14.62 10.09 -0.63
C GLU A 130 -13.39 11.00 -0.51
N GLU A 131 -13.14 11.58 0.66
CA GLU A 131 -11.94 12.38 0.91
C GLU A 131 -10.66 11.55 0.74
N PHE A 132 -10.67 10.31 1.26
CA PHE A 132 -9.54 9.40 1.13
C PHE A 132 -9.26 9.02 -0.33
N VAL A 133 -10.29 8.59 -1.08
CA VAL A 133 -10.15 8.22 -2.50
C VAL A 133 -9.62 9.41 -3.30
N LYS A 134 -10.24 10.58 -3.16
CA LYS A 134 -9.80 11.81 -3.84
C LYS A 134 -8.34 12.17 -3.55
N THR A 135 -7.89 11.92 -2.32
CA THR A 135 -6.51 12.20 -1.93
C THR A 135 -5.54 11.16 -2.52
N MET A 136 -5.95 9.89 -2.61
CA MET A 136 -5.15 8.83 -3.21
C MET A 136 -5.08 8.94 -4.74
N ASP A 137 -6.09 9.51 -5.39
CA ASP A 137 -6.11 9.76 -6.85
C ASP A 137 -4.93 10.60 -7.35
N ILE A 138 -4.30 11.37 -6.46
CA ILE A 138 -3.05 12.11 -6.75
C ILE A 138 -1.93 11.17 -7.22
N LEU A 139 -1.92 9.90 -6.79
CA LEU A 139 -0.95 8.91 -7.24
C LEU A 139 -1.17 8.49 -8.70
N GLY A 140 -2.36 8.72 -9.27
CA GLY A 140 -2.71 8.41 -10.65
C GLY A 140 -2.38 6.94 -10.99
N PRO A 141 -1.61 6.67 -12.07
CA PRO A 141 -1.22 5.30 -12.45
C PRO A 141 -0.43 4.52 -11.40
N LYS A 142 0.12 5.20 -10.38
CA LYS A 142 0.85 4.58 -9.28
C LYS A 142 -0.07 4.08 -8.16
N LEU A 143 -1.36 4.42 -8.19
CA LEU A 143 -2.33 3.88 -7.24
C LEU A 143 -2.64 2.43 -7.61
N GLY A 144 -2.25 1.52 -6.72
CA GLY A 144 -2.59 0.11 -6.78
C GLY A 144 -3.91 -0.18 -6.05
N VAL A 145 -3.85 -1.14 -5.13
CA VAL A 145 -5.02 -1.61 -4.38
C VAL A 145 -5.26 -0.79 -3.12
N MET A 146 -6.51 -0.47 -2.84
CA MET A 146 -6.96 0.07 -1.56
C MET A 146 -7.52 -1.05 -0.67
N VAL A 147 -6.95 -1.20 0.52
CA VAL A 147 -7.18 -2.38 1.37
C VAL A 147 -8.10 -2.03 2.53
N PHE A 148 -9.28 -2.63 2.55
CA PHE A 148 -10.19 -2.63 3.70
C PHE A 148 -9.77 -3.73 4.67
N GLN A 149 -8.92 -3.37 5.63
CA GLN A 149 -8.55 -4.27 6.70
C GLN A 149 -9.52 -4.13 7.88
N PHE A 150 -10.30 -5.17 8.18
CA PHE A 150 -11.21 -5.17 9.32
C PHE A 150 -10.54 -5.67 10.61
N PRO A 151 -11.06 -5.31 11.80
CA PRO A 151 -10.62 -5.92 13.04
C PRO A 151 -11.11 -7.38 13.15
N PHE A 152 -10.75 -8.04 14.24
CA PHE A 152 -11.49 -9.22 14.67
C PHE A 152 -12.83 -8.76 15.27
N PHE A 153 -13.94 -9.19 14.68
CA PHE A 153 -15.26 -8.92 15.20
C PHE A 153 -15.65 -9.97 16.25
N ALA A 154 -15.88 -9.51 17.47
CA ALA A 154 -16.48 -10.34 18.51
C ALA A 154 -18.00 -10.44 18.30
N THR A 155 -18.60 -11.49 18.87
CA THR A 155 -20.03 -11.83 18.71
C THR A 155 -20.99 -10.73 19.20
N TRP A 156 -20.54 -9.84 20.09
CA TRP A 156 -21.34 -8.72 20.56
C TRP A 156 -21.46 -7.58 19.53
N LYS A 157 -20.52 -7.47 18.58
CA LYS A 157 -20.56 -6.46 17.51
C LYS A 157 -21.33 -7.00 16.30
N PHE A 158 -21.04 -8.24 15.91
CA PHE A 158 -21.78 -8.99 14.90
C PHE A 158 -22.09 -10.37 15.43
N LEU A 159 -23.37 -10.67 15.61
CA LEU A 159 -23.80 -11.96 16.13
C LEU A 159 -23.52 -13.07 15.11
N LYS A 160 -23.73 -12.75 13.82
CA LYS A 160 -23.49 -13.66 12.70
C LYS A 160 -22.70 -12.96 11.58
N GLN A 161 -22.07 -13.78 10.73
CA GLN A 161 -21.36 -13.29 9.54
C GLN A 161 -22.31 -12.59 8.57
N GLU A 162 -23.53 -13.09 8.45
CA GLU A 162 -24.56 -12.55 7.55
C GLU A 162 -24.87 -11.08 7.86
N ASP A 163 -24.88 -10.70 9.13
CA ASP A 163 -25.12 -9.30 9.55
C ASP A 163 -24.01 -8.38 9.01
N PHE A 164 -22.76 -8.83 9.06
CA PHE A 164 -21.63 -8.10 8.49
C PHE A 164 -21.66 -8.08 6.96
N LEU A 165 -22.02 -9.20 6.31
CA LEU A 165 -22.11 -9.29 4.86
C LEU A 165 -23.14 -8.30 4.28
N VAL A 166 -24.26 -8.05 4.98
CA VAL A 166 -25.24 -7.04 4.54
C VAL A 166 -24.60 -5.65 4.49
N VAL A 167 -23.89 -5.26 5.56
CA VAL A 167 -23.20 -3.96 5.64
C VAL A 167 -22.09 -3.87 4.59
N LEU A 168 -21.27 -4.92 4.47
CA LEU A 168 -20.18 -5.01 3.51
C LEU A 168 -20.71 -4.86 2.08
N THR A 169 -21.68 -5.68 1.68
CA THR A 169 -22.25 -5.68 0.32
C THR A 169 -22.85 -4.32 -0.04
N ARG A 170 -23.58 -3.69 0.89
CA ARG A 170 -24.14 -2.34 0.66
C ARG A 170 -23.05 -1.31 0.41
N PHE A 171 -21.94 -1.38 1.13
CA PHE A 171 -20.83 -0.46 0.94
C PHE A 171 -20.05 -0.76 -0.34
N LEU A 172 -19.70 -2.02 -0.60
CA LEU A 172 -18.90 -2.42 -1.76
C LEU A 172 -19.60 -2.11 -3.09
N ASN A 173 -20.93 -2.20 -3.14
CA ASN A 173 -21.71 -1.81 -4.33
C ASN A 173 -21.61 -0.32 -4.70
N LYS A 174 -21.17 0.55 -3.76
CA LYS A 174 -20.97 1.98 -3.99
C LYS A 174 -19.55 2.33 -4.43
N LEU A 175 -18.64 1.36 -4.49
CA LEU A 175 -17.24 1.63 -4.79
C LEU A 175 -17.05 2.15 -6.22
N PRO A 176 -16.12 3.10 -6.42
CA PRO A 176 -15.76 3.55 -7.76
C PRO A 176 -15.16 2.39 -8.57
N ARG A 177 -15.60 2.20 -9.81
CA ARG A 177 -15.27 1.02 -10.62
C ARG A 177 -13.88 1.09 -11.28
N ASP A 178 -13.30 2.27 -11.32
CA ASP A 178 -11.98 2.58 -11.87
C ASP A 178 -10.84 2.30 -10.89
N HIS A 179 -11.15 1.96 -9.64
CA HIS A 179 -10.16 1.61 -8.60
C HIS A 179 -10.13 0.12 -8.30
N LYS A 180 -8.99 -0.32 -7.76
CA LYS A 180 -8.81 -1.70 -7.28
C LYS A 180 -8.97 -1.73 -5.76
N PHE A 181 -9.78 -2.66 -5.26
CA PHE A 181 -10.02 -2.82 -3.83
C PHE A 181 -9.74 -4.25 -3.39
N ALA A 182 -9.34 -4.39 -2.13
CA ALA A 182 -9.24 -5.68 -1.46
C ALA A 182 -9.80 -5.62 -0.05
N VAL A 183 -10.30 -6.75 0.45
CA VAL A 183 -10.80 -6.89 1.83
C VAL A 183 -9.97 -7.92 2.58
N GLU A 184 -9.46 -7.52 3.76
CA GLU A 184 -8.89 -8.43 4.76
C GLU A 184 -9.88 -8.61 5.92
N ILE A 185 -10.25 -9.86 6.23
CA ILE A 185 -11.03 -10.22 7.42
C ILE A 185 -10.22 -11.09 8.37
N ARG A 186 -10.35 -10.85 9.68
CA ARG A 186 -9.57 -11.55 10.71
C ARG A 186 -10.32 -12.73 11.34
N ASN A 187 -11.64 -12.77 11.16
CA ASN A 187 -12.51 -13.84 11.62
C ASN A 187 -12.33 -15.06 10.71
N ARG A 188 -11.44 -15.99 11.08
CA ARG A 188 -11.15 -17.20 10.29
C ARG A 188 -12.39 -17.96 9.84
N ASN A 189 -13.39 -18.08 10.72
CA ASN A 189 -14.63 -18.82 10.43
C ASN A 189 -15.54 -18.12 9.41
N TRP A 190 -15.21 -16.88 9.02
CA TRP A 190 -15.93 -16.13 7.99
C TRP A 190 -15.22 -16.20 6.63
N LEU A 191 -14.08 -16.88 6.54
CA LEU A 191 -13.41 -17.16 5.26
C LEU A 191 -14.04 -18.39 4.62
N ASP A 192 -15.23 -18.22 4.07
CA ASP A 192 -16.04 -19.26 3.42
C ASP A 192 -16.51 -18.83 2.02
N ALA A 193 -17.25 -19.70 1.34
CA ALA A 193 -17.76 -19.43 0.00
C ALA A 193 -18.66 -18.19 -0.05
N LYS A 194 -19.54 -18.00 0.95
CA LYS A 194 -20.43 -16.83 1.02
C LYS A 194 -19.66 -15.52 1.01
N PHE A 195 -18.59 -15.44 1.80
CA PHE A 195 -17.72 -14.26 1.82
C PHE A 195 -17.02 -14.05 0.48
N ALA A 196 -16.47 -15.12 -0.10
CA ALA A 196 -15.81 -15.05 -1.42
C ALA A 196 -16.78 -14.63 -2.53
N ASP A 197 -18.04 -15.09 -2.49
CA ASP A 197 -19.07 -14.75 -3.48
C ASP A 197 -19.41 -13.27 -3.44
N VAL A 198 -19.60 -12.68 -2.25
CA VAL A 198 -19.84 -11.23 -2.10
C VAL A 198 -18.68 -10.41 -2.68
N LEU A 199 -17.45 -10.79 -2.39
CA LEU A 199 -16.27 -10.10 -2.92
C LEU A 199 -16.20 -10.20 -4.45
N ARG A 200 -16.47 -11.38 -5.01
CA ARG A 200 -16.50 -11.63 -6.45
C ARG A 200 -17.58 -10.80 -7.14
N GLU A 201 -18.80 -10.80 -6.62
CA GLU A 201 -19.93 -10.03 -7.16
C GLU A 201 -19.64 -8.53 -7.17
N CYS A 202 -18.88 -8.04 -6.19
CA CYS A 202 -18.48 -6.64 -6.10
C CYS A 202 -17.17 -6.32 -6.84
N ASN A 203 -16.52 -7.29 -7.50
CA ASN A 203 -15.19 -7.16 -8.12
C ASN A 203 -14.14 -6.60 -7.13
N VAL A 204 -14.13 -7.15 -5.92
CA VAL A 204 -13.20 -6.83 -4.83
C VAL A 204 -12.35 -8.05 -4.53
N ALA A 205 -11.05 -7.87 -4.39
CA ALA A 205 -10.15 -8.99 -4.11
C ALA A 205 -10.20 -9.42 -2.64
N LEU A 206 -9.91 -10.69 -2.38
CA LEU A 206 -9.62 -11.18 -1.04
C LEU A 206 -8.15 -10.92 -0.69
N ALA A 207 -7.89 -10.15 0.37
CA ALA A 207 -6.55 -9.99 0.93
C ALA A 207 -6.22 -11.17 1.86
N LEU A 208 -5.26 -11.98 1.43
CA LEU A 208 -4.83 -13.18 2.15
C LEU A 208 -3.70 -12.89 3.14
N THR A 209 -3.91 -13.18 4.42
CA THR A 209 -2.89 -13.03 5.47
C THR A 209 -2.25 -14.35 5.86
N ASP A 210 -0.92 -14.39 6.00
CA ASP A 210 -0.21 -15.51 6.60
C ASP A 210 -0.19 -15.39 8.13
N ARG A 211 -1.27 -15.86 8.77
CA ARG A 211 -1.31 -16.11 10.22
C ARG A 211 -1.10 -17.59 10.48
N SER A 212 -0.79 -17.98 11.72
CA SER A 212 -0.50 -19.37 12.15
C SER A 212 -1.60 -20.42 11.85
N PHE A 213 -2.63 -20.08 11.09
CA PHE A 213 -3.58 -20.99 10.49
C PHE A 213 -3.47 -20.89 8.95
N VAL A 214 -3.25 -22.03 8.32
CA VAL A 214 -3.28 -22.16 6.86
C VAL A 214 -4.69 -21.82 6.38
N VAL A 215 -4.82 -20.82 5.49
CA VAL A 215 -6.08 -20.58 4.77
C VAL A 215 -6.45 -21.88 4.05
N PRO A 216 -7.68 -22.41 4.17
CA PRO A 216 -8.02 -23.70 3.58
C PRO A 216 -7.65 -23.73 2.09
N ARG A 217 -6.88 -24.75 1.68
CA ARG A 217 -6.36 -24.86 0.29
C ARG A 217 -7.47 -24.81 -0.76
N LYS A 218 -8.66 -25.30 -0.41
CA LYS A 218 -9.87 -25.24 -1.23
C LYS A 218 -10.31 -23.79 -1.49
N LEU A 219 -10.29 -22.92 -0.48
CA LEU A 219 -10.62 -21.50 -0.62
C LEU A 219 -9.56 -20.76 -1.48
N ILE A 220 -8.27 -21.09 -1.29
CA ILE A 220 -7.19 -20.56 -2.14
C ILE A 220 -7.41 -21.00 -3.58
N GLN A 221 -7.73 -22.26 -3.82
CA GLN A 221 -8.01 -22.79 -5.15
C GLN A 221 -9.24 -22.13 -5.77
N GLU A 222 -10.35 -21.99 -5.05
CA GLU A 222 -11.58 -21.35 -5.55
C GLU A 222 -11.38 -19.86 -5.85
N ALA A 223 -10.62 -19.14 -5.02
CA ALA A 223 -10.20 -17.77 -5.31
C ALA A 223 -9.30 -17.72 -6.56
N CYS A 224 -8.32 -18.63 -6.68
CA CYS A 224 -7.33 -18.65 -7.76
C CYS A 224 -7.87 -19.20 -9.10
N GLN A 225 -8.93 -20.00 -9.08
CA GLN A 225 -9.45 -20.71 -10.26
C GLN A 225 -10.35 -19.85 -11.14
N HIS A 226 -10.86 -18.73 -10.61
CA HIS A 226 -11.89 -17.93 -11.29
C HIS A 226 -11.61 -16.44 -11.35
N ASP A 227 -10.52 -15.96 -10.73
CA ASP A 227 -10.19 -14.54 -10.66
C ASP A 227 -8.71 -14.31 -10.92
N GLU A 228 -8.39 -13.49 -11.93
CA GLU A 228 -6.99 -13.09 -12.23
C GLU A 228 -6.44 -12.12 -11.18
N LYS A 229 -7.26 -11.64 -10.23
CA LYS A 229 -6.97 -10.51 -9.34
C LYS A 229 -6.93 -10.91 -7.86
N ILE A 230 -5.99 -11.76 -7.48
CA ILE A 230 -5.66 -11.99 -6.06
C ILE A 230 -4.53 -11.07 -5.64
N PHE A 231 -4.79 -10.23 -4.65
CA PHE A 231 -3.77 -9.45 -3.94
C PHE A 231 -3.40 -10.19 -2.64
N LEU A 232 -2.20 -10.74 -2.59
CA LEU A 232 -1.65 -11.44 -1.43
C LEU A 232 -0.94 -10.42 -0.52
N LEU A 233 -1.64 -9.96 0.51
CA LEU A 233 -1.07 -9.07 1.53
C LEU A 233 -0.62 -9.87 2.74
N GLN A 234 0.63 -10.33 2.72
CA GLN A 234 1.18 -11.11 3.83
C GLN A 234 1.69 -10.20 4.95
N GLU A 235 0.84 -9.94 5.95
CA GLU A 235 1.29 -9.37 7.22
C GLU A 235 1.64 -10.45 8.27
N ARG A 236 2.90 -10.49 8.71
CA ARG A 236 3.34 -11.25 9.90
C ARG A 236 3.64 -10.31 11.06
N LYS A 237 2.68 -10.06 11.96
CA LYS A 237 2.95 -9.50 13.30
C LYS A 237 2.87 -10.61 14.35
N SER A 238 4.02 -11.17 14.77
CA SER A 238 4.04 -12.12 15.90
C SER A 238 3.90 -11.36 17.24
N LYS A 239 3.02 -11.86 18.12
CA LYS A 239 2.82 -11.38 19.51
C LYS A 239 3.82 -11.99 20.52
N SER A 240 4.97 -12.50 20.08
CA SER A 240 5.96 -13.08 21.00
C SER A 240 7.02 -12.07 21.42
N ARG A 241 7.36 -12.09 22.71
CA ARG A 241 8.31 -11.23 23.44
C ARG A 241 9.60 -10.91 22.65
N GLN A 242 10.02 -9.66 22.82
CA GLN A 242 11.18 -8.96 22.27
C GLN A 242 12.41 -9.82 21.92
N LYS A 243 12.87 -9.69 20.66
CA LYS A 243 14.29 -9.65 20.28
C LYS A 243 14.47 -8.61 19.17
N PRO A 244 15.53 -7.77 19.20
CA PRO A 244 15.81 -6.81 18.14
C PRO A 244 16.45 -7.53 16.96
N GLY A 245 15.85 -7.40 15.78
CA GLY A 245 16.31 -8.08 14.57
C GLY A 245 15.17 -8.35 13.61
N THR A 246 15.02 -7.43 12.65
CA THR A 246 14.44 -7.61 11.32
C THR A 246 13.12 -8.39 11.23
N ARG A 247 11.99 -7.66 11.29
CA ARG A 247 10.70 -8.14 10.77
C ARG A 247 10.48 -7.54 9.39
N GLN A 248 10.61 -8.33 8.34
CA GLN A 248 10.20 -7.95 6.99
C GLN A 248 8.75 -8.39 6.79
N LEU A 249 7.91 -7.42 6.42
CA LEU A 249 6.54 -7.65 5.96
C LEU A 249 6.63 -7.76 4.44
N LEU A 250 6.07 -8.80 3.83
CA LEU A 250 6.14 -9.01 2.39
C LEU A 250 4.74 -8.78 1.80
N THR A 251 4.60 -7.77 0.96
CA THR A 251 3.39 -7.53 0.17
C THR A 251 3.61 -8.15 -1.21
N ALA A 252 2.71 -9.04 -1.64
CA ALA A 252 2.73 -9.67 -2.95
C ALA A 252 1.44 -9.35 -3.71
N ALA A 253 1.47 -8.39 -4.62
CA ALA A 253 0.33 -8.07 -5.47
C ALA A 253 0.48 -8.77 -6.83
N ARG A 254 -0.50 -9.58 -7.26
CA ARG A 254 -0.55 -10.06 -8.65
C ARG A 254 -1.19 -8.96 -9.51
N THR A 255 -0.52 -8.56 -10.59
CA THR A 255 -0.97 -7.47 -11.48
C THR A 255 -2.09 -7.91 -12.40
#